data_AF-A0A4Z1P032-F1
#
_entry.id   AF-A0A4Z1P032-F1
#
_cell.length_a   1.000
_cell.length_b   1.000
_cell.length_c   1.000
_cell.angle_alpha   90.00
_cell.angle_beta   90.00
_cell.angle_gamma   90.00
#
_symmetry.space_group_name_H-M   'P 1'
#
loop_
_entity.id
_entity.type
_entity.pdbx_description
1 polymer ?
#
loop_
_entity_poly.entity_id
_entity_poly.type
_entity_poly.pdbx_seq_one_letter_code
_entity_poly.pdbx_strand_id
1 'polypeptide(L)'
;MFTDRQSGPLKLRLDILESFMEKGTKKAQGSTLLEGQPGTLTIVDLTDPTIDTNTACVLFDIALAIFLEKTTTCGKIVGLDEAHNYLHNGAASENFTNSLLKAVREQRHRATRVVVATQEPTVSPKFINLCSMTFVHGFNSPEWLDTLRKHIAGAASVAEEFQKSGQRFLDHIVKLNTGESFLFSRLALLDVENGKPVKLGAKVRKFRTRQRLTHDGGRSQNATEQAGLGCLSAAGCGERDE
;
A
#
# COMPACT_ATOMS: atom_id res chain seq x y z
N MET A 1 -37.82 -7.38 33.87
CA MET A 1 -37.88 -6.03 33.27
C MET A 1 -36.51 -5.41 33.48
N PHE A 2 -35.67 -5.34 32.44
CA PHE A 2 -34.34 -4.72 32.57
C PHE A 2 -34.52 -3.22 32.76
N THR A 3 -33.78 -2.62 33.70
CA THR A 3 -33.86 -1.17 33.94
C THR A 3 -33.29 -0.41 32.74
N ASP A 4 -33.89 0.71 32.34
CA ASP A 4 -33.51 1.50 31.15
C ASP A 4 -32.03 1.96 31.15
N ARG A 5 -31.37 1.95 32.31
CA ARG A 5 -29.94 2.27 32.44
C ARG A 5 -28.99 1.12 32.06
N GLN A 6 -29.47 -0.12 32.01
CA GLN A 6 -28.67 -1.30 31.69
C GLN A 6 -28.82 -1.76 30.22
N SER A 7 -29.84 -1.27 29.52
CA SER A 7 -30.14 -1.66 28.14
C SER A 7 -29.12 -1.13 27.14
N GLY A 8 -28.61 0.10 27.32
CA GLY A 8 -27.62 0.71 26.42
C GLY A 8 -26.30 -0.08 26.33
N PRO A 9 -25.59 -0.32 27.45
CA PRO A 9 -24.35 -1.08 27.45
C PRO A 9 -24.52 -2.54 27.02
N LEU A 10 -25.68 -3.15 27.33
CA LEU A 10 -25.99 -4.52 26.94
C LEU A 10 -26.26 -4.62 25.43
N LYS A 11 -26.96 -3.64 24.86
CA LYS A 11 -27.25 -3.58 23.42
C LYS A 11 -25.97 -3.40 22.61
N LEU A 12 -25.06 -2.54 23.05
CA LEU A 12 -23.73 -2.41 22.42
C LEU A 12 -22.96 -3.75 22.41
N ARG A 13 -23.00 -4.50 23.51
CA ARG A 13 -22.35 -5.82 23.59
C ARG A 13 -23.03 -6.87 22.71
N LEU A 14 -24.35 -6.84 22.60
CA LEU A 14 -25.11 -7.73 21.72
C LEU A 14 -24.86 -7.40 20.25
N ASP A 15 -24.80 -6.12 19.88
CA ASP A 15 -24.50 -5.69 18.51
C ASP A 15 -23.08 -6.10 18.10
N ILE A 16 -22.10 -5.99 19.01
CA ILE A 16 -20.73 -6.51 18.80
C ILE A 16 -20.74 -8.04 18.66
N LEU A 17 -21.48 -8.76 19.49
CA LEU A 17 -21.58 -10.22 19.37
C LEU A 17 -22.25 -10.64 18.06
N GLU A 18 -23.29 -9.92 17.64
CA GLU A 18 -23.98 -10.18 16.37
C GLU A 18 -23.08 -9.86 15.17
N SER A 19 -22.17 -8.89 15.27
CA SER A 19 -21.19 -8.61 14.20
C SER A 19 -20.14 -9.71 14.03
N PHE A 20 -19.85 -10.50 15.07
CA PHE A 20 -18.95 -11.67 14.99
C PHE A 20 -19.66 -12.97 14.59
N MET A 21 -20.99 -13.00 14.65
CA MET A 21 -21.78 -14.15 14.21
C MET A 21 -22.03 -14.04 12.71
N GLU A 22 -21.34 -14.88 11.92
CA GLU A 22 -21.65 -15.03 10.49
C GLU A 22 -23.16 -15.30 10.31
N LYS A 23 -23.88 -14.35 9.71
CA LYS A 23 -25.28 -14.55 9.29
C LYS A 23 -25.24 -15.61 8.19
N GLY A 24 -25.49 -16.85 8.59
CA GLY A 24 -25.23 -18.04 7.82
C GLY A 24 -25.59 -17.93 6.34
N THR A 25 -24.58 -17.74 5.50
CA THR A 25 -24.67 -18.00 4.07
C THR A 25 -23.66 -19.08 3.75
N LYS A 26 -24.22 -20.29 3.54
CA LYS A 26 -23.64 -21.48 2.90
C LYS A 26 -22.12 -21.63 3.02
N LYS A 27 -21.68 -22.64 3.79
CA LYS A 27 -20.32 -23.20 3.75
C LYS A 27 -19.77 -23.17 2.31
N ALA A 28 -18.94 -22.18 2.00
CA ALA A 28 -18.19 -22.17 0.77
C ALA A 28 -17.21 -23.34 0.89
N GLN A 29 -17.46 -24.39 0.11
CA GLN A 29 -16.53 -25.49 -0.03
C GLN A 29 -15.19 -24.94 -0.52
N GLY A 30 -14.18 -24.97 0.36
CA GLY A 30 -12.80 -25.24 -0.01
C GLY A 30 -12.00 -24.18 -0.78
N SER A 31 -12.53 -23.01 -1.11
CA SER A 31 -11.66 -21.91 -1.58
C SER A 31 -10.99 -21.30 -0.36
N THR A 32 -9.71 -21.60 -0.14
CA THR A 32 -8.97 -20.88 0.91
C THR A 32 -9.08 -19.38 0.64
N LEU A 33 -9.32 -18.60 1.70
CA LEU A 33 -9.61 -17.15 1.65
C LEU A 33 -8.60 -16.30 0.83
N LEU A 34 -7.44 -16.88 0.51
CA LEU A 34 -6.31 -16.26 -0.18
C LEU A 34 -5.86 -17.04 -1.44
N GLU A 35 -6.71 -17.92 -1.98
CA GLU A 35 -6.52 -18.52 -3.31
C GLU A 35 -6.70 -17.45 -4.39
N GLY A 36 -5.60 -16.75 -4.70
CA GLY A 36 -5.57 -15.79 -5.79
C GLY A 36 -5.73 -16.46 -7.14
N GLN A 37 -6.75 -16.08 -7.90
CA GLN A 37 -6.86 -16.38 -9.32
C GLN A 37 -6.24 -15.21 -10.11
N PRO A 38 -5.70 -15.43 -11.32
CA PRO A 38 -5.25 -14.32 -12.16
C PRO A 38 -6.34 -13.27 -12.33
N GLY A 39 -6.02 -12.00 -12.09
CA GLY A 39 -6.97 -10.88 -12.20
C GLY A 39 -7.79 -10.58 -10.94
N THR A 40 -7.58 -11.30 -9.83
CA THR A 40 -8.26 -10.98 -8.56
C THR A 40 -7.48 -9.99 -7.72
N LEU A 41 -8.19 -9.04 -7.11
CA LEU A 41 -7.65 -8.16 -6.05
C LEU A 41 -8.24 -8.60 -4.71
N THR A 42 -7.39 -9.10 -3.82
CA THR A 42 -7.77 -9.43 -2.44
C THR A 42 -7.37 -8.29 -1.53
N ILE A 43 -8.34 -7.74 -0.79
CA ILE A 43 -8.12 -6.68 0.20
C ILE A 43 -8.27 -7.31 1.59
N VAL A 44 -7.25 -7.15 2.43
CA VAL A 44 -7.29 -7.57 3.83
C VAL A 44 -7.36 -6.30 4.66
N ASP A 45 -8.55 -6.02 5.19
CA ASP A 45 -8.79 -4.90 6.09
C ASP A 45 -8.86 -5.41 7.53
N LEU A 46 -7.93 -4.94 8.37
CA LEU A 46 -7.87 -5.26 9.81
C LEU A 46 -8.15 -4.00 10.65
N THR A 47 -8.76 -2.98 10.05
CA THR A 47 -9.17 -1.77 10.76
C THR A 47 -10.35 -2.10 11.67
N ASP A 48 -10.05 -2.52 12.90
CA ASP A 48 -11.05 -2.84 13.91
C ASP A 48 -10.61 -2.24 15.26
N PRO A 49 -11.50 -1.53 15.98
CA PRO A 49 -11.19 -0.95 17.29
C PRO A 49 -10.78 -1.96 18.37
N THR A 50 -11.01 -3.26 18.14
CA THR A 50 -10.68 -4.37 19.04
C THR A 50 -9.37 -5.08 18.68
N ILE A 51 -8.84 -4.85 17.47
CA ILE A 51 -7.58 -5.46 17.02
C ILE A 51 -6.43 -4.50 17.33
N ASP A 52 -5.50 -4.94 18.18
CA ASP A 52 -4.26 -4.21 18.42
C ASP A 52 -3.22 -4.43 17.31
N THR A 53 -2.25 -3.53 17.22
CA THR A 53 -1.21 -3.57 16.19
C THR A 53 -0.42 -4.88 16.16
N ASN A 54 -0.17 -5.52 17.32
CA ASN A 54 0.55 -6.80 17.33
C ASN A 54 -0.28 -7.91 16.71
N THR A 55 -1.57 -7.99 17.07
CA THR A 55 -2.49 -8.96 16.47
C THR A 55 -2.62 -8.73 14.97
N ALA A 56 -2.75 -7.47 14.53
CA ALA A 56 -2.76 -7.14 13.11
C ALA A 56 -1.48 -7.60 12.39
N CYS A 57 -0.29 -7.37 12.98
CA CYS A 57 0.98 -7.83 12.40
C CYS A 57 1.02 -9.36 12.25
N VAL A 58 0.55 -10.11 13.23
CA VAL A 58 0.50 -11.58 13.16
C VAL A 58 -0.47 -12.04 12.07
N LEU A 59 -1.65 -11.43 11.97
CA LEU A 59 -2.63 -11.75 10.94
C LEU A 59 -2.11 -11.43 9.53
N PHE A 60 -1.45 -10.29 9.34
CA PHE A 60 -0.79 -9.96 8.08
C PHE A 60 0.34 -10.92 7.75
N ASP A 61 1.13 -11.37 8.72
CA ASP A 61 2.19 -12.35 8.51
C ASP A 61 1.63 -13.71 8.05
N ILE A 62 0.54 -14.17 8.68
CA ILE A 62 -0.18 -15.38 8.27
C ILE A 62 -0.73 -15.23 6.85
N ALA A 63 -1.38 -14.10 6.55
CA ALA A 63 -1.93 -13.83 5.21
C ALA A 63 -0.83 -13.79 4.15
N LEU A 64 0.29 -13.13 4.45
CA LEU A 64 1.47 -13.07 3.58
C LEU A 64 2.05 -14.46 3.34
N ALA A 65 2.21 -15.28 4.39
CA ALA A 65 2.74 -16.62 4.29
C ALA A 65 1.87 -17.50 3.37
N ILE A 66 0.55 -17.53 3.60
CA ILE A 66 -0.40 -18.30 2.78
C ILE A 66 -0.34 -17.83 1.32
N PHE A 67 -0.33 -16.52 1.08
CA PHE A 67 -0.30 -15.96 -0.27
C PHE A 67 1.03 -16.26 -1.00
N LEU A 68 2.15 -16.29 -0.29
CA LEU A 68 3.47 -16.57 -0.86
C LEU A 68 3.73 -18.05 -1.12
N GLU A 69 3.22 -18.93 -0.26
CA GLU A 69 3.39 -20.38 -0.36
C GLU A 69 2.67 -20.96 -1.58
N LYS A 70 1.49 -20.43 -1.90
CA LYS A 70 0.70 -20.94 -3.03
C LYS A 70 1.37 -20.67 -4.36
N THR A 71 1.63 -21.75 -5.11
CA THR A 71 2.11 -21.69 -6.49
C THR A 71 0.97 -21.18 -7.37
N THR A 72 1.21 -20.07 -8.05
CA THR A 72 0.28 -19.48 -9.01
C THR A 72 0.97 -19.45 -10.37
N THR A 73 0.20 -19.55 -11.44
CA THR A 73 0.69 -19.46 -12.81
C THR A 73 1.01 -18.02 -13.22
N CYS A 74 0.61 -17.05 -12.40
CA CYS A 74 0.80 -15.61 -12.63
C CYS A 74 1.72 -14.97 -11.59
N GLY A 75 2.24 -13.79 -11.91
CA GLY A 75 2.97 -12.96 -10.94
C GLY A 75 2.05 -12.49 -9.81
N LYS A 76 2.61 -12.34 -8.61
CA LYS A 76 1.90 -11.91 -7.40
C LYS A 76 2.29 -10.48 -7.05
N ILE A 77 1.34 -9.67 -6.59
CA ILE A 77 1.61 -8.33 -6.06
C ILE A 77 1.09 -8.28 -4.63
N VAL A 78 1.96 -7.88 -3.70
CA VAL A 78 1.61 -7.62 -2.30
C VAL A 78 1.69 -6.11 -2.10
N GLY A 79 0.58 -5.49 -1.71
CA GLY A 79 0.53 -4.09 -1.31
C GLY A 79 0.43 -3.98 0.20
N LEU A 80 1.24 -3.13 0.82
CA LEU A 80 1.10 -2.74 2.21
C LEU A 80 0.85 -1.23 2.27
N ASP A 81 -0.35 -0.84 2.72
CA ASP A 81 -0.71 0.55 2.94
C ASP A 81 -0.48 0.95 4.40
N GLU A 82 -0.29 2.24 4.64
CA GLU A 82 0.01 2.82 5.96
C GLU A 82 1.07 2.05 6.75
N ALA A 83 2.16 1.68 6.07
CA ALA A 83 3.14 0.75 6.60
C ALA A 83 3.83 1.24 7.88
N HIS A 84 3.80 2.54 8.18
CA HIS A 84 4.27 3.08 9.45
C HIS A 84 3.55 2.49 10.68
N ASN A 85 2.29 2.06 10.51
CA ASN A 85 1.54 1.40 11.59
C ASN A 85 2.05 0.00 11.90
N TYR A 86 2.72 -0.67 10.95
CA TYR A 86 3.04 -2.11 11.04
C TYR A 86 4.54 -2.43 10.88
N LEU A 87 5.36 -1.44 10.54
CA LEU A 87 6.81 -1.58 10.33
C LEU A 87 7.61 -0.76 11.37
N HIS A 88 7.17 -0.78 12.62
CA HIS A 88 7.80 -0.09 13.75
C HIS A 88 8.63 -1.04 14.64
N ASN A 89 9.23 -0.52 15.71
CA ASN A 89 9.99 -1.31 16.68
C ASN A 89 9.05 -2.04 17.67
N GLY A 90 8.76 -3.31 17.42
CA GLY A 90 7.98 -4.19 18.30
C GLY A 90 8.10 -5.64 17.85
N ALA A 91 8.02 -6.62 18.76
CA ALA A 91 8.35 -8.01 18.44
C ALA A 91 7.52 -8.61 17.28
N ALA A 92 6.20 -8.37 17.27
CA ALA A 92 5.32 -8.84 16.18
C ALA A 92 5.60 -8.11 14.85
N SER A 93 5.80 -6.79 14.93
CA SER A 93 6.19 -5.95 13.79
C SER A 93 7.54 -6.35 13.19
N GLU A 94 8.52 -6.71 14.02
CA GLU A 94 9.83 -7.19 13.57
C GLU A 94 9.73 -8.52 12.82
N ASN A 95 8.93 -9.45 13.32
CA ASN A 95 8.67 -10.72 12.63
C ASN A 95 8.02 -10.48 11.27
N PHE A 96 6.94 -9.69 11.24
CA PHE A 96 6.27 -9.33 9.99
C PHE A 96 7.22 -8.60 9.01
N THR A 97 8.03 -7.66 9.52
CA THR A 97 9.04 -6.95 8.72
C THR A 97 10.05 -7.94 8.14
N ASN A 98 10.54 -8.90 8.91
CA ASN A 98 11.47 -9.92 8.43
C ASN A 98 10.85 -10.82 7.36
N SER A 99 9.60 -11.23 7.51
CA SER A 99 8.85 -11.98 6.50
C SER A 99 8.68 -11.19 5.21
N LEU A 100 8.32 -9.90 5.31
CA LEU A 100 8.19 -9.02 4.15
C LEU A 100 9.54 -8.80 3.45
N LEU A 101 10.62 -8.56 4.20
CA LEU A 101 11.98 -8.45 3.66
C LEU A 101 12.43 -9.74 2.95
N LYS A 102 12.08 -10.91 3.50
CA LYS A 102 12.33 -12.20 2.86
C LYS A 102 11.58 -12.30 1.53
N ALA A 103 10.30 -11.91 1.51
CA ALA A 103 9.50 -11.88 0.28
C ALA A 103 10.11 -10.95 -0.79
N VAL A 104 10.60 -9.77 -0.40
CA VAL A 104 11.30 -8.83 -1.29
C VAL A 104 12.61 -9.41 -1.83
N ARG A 105 13.38 -10.11 -1.00
CA ARG A 105 14.64 -10.74 -1.44
C ARG A 105 14.40 -11.92 -2.38
N GLU A 106 13.34 -12.69 -2.15
CA GLU A 106 12.97 -13.87 -2.95
C GLU A 106 12.06 -13.53 -4.16
N GLN A 107 11.80 -12.24 -4.41
CA GLN A 107 10.84 -11.75 -5.39
C GLN A 107 11.06 -12.25 -6.84
N ARG A 108 12.32 -12.56 -7.20
CA ARG A 108 12.67 -13.10 -8.52
C ARG A 108 12.33 -14.58 -8.67
N HIS A 109 12.42 -15.34 -7.58
CA HIS A 109 12.12 -16.77 -7.57
C HIS A 109 10.63 -17.04 -7.44
N ARG A 110 9.92 -16.19 -6.68
CA ARG A 110 8.48 -16.34 -6.40
C ARG A 110 7.58 -15.55 -7.33
N ALA A 111 8.15 -14.85 -8.32
CA ALA A 111 7.44 -13.92 -9.19
C ALA A 111 6.55 -12.92 -8.42
N THR A 112 6.98 -12.53 -7.22
CA THR A 112 6.26 -11.59 -6.36
C THR A 112 6.78 -10.17 -6.58
N ARG A 113 5.94 -9.16 -6.45
CA ARG A 113 6.33 -7.75 -6.30
C ARG A 113 5.70 -7.22 -5.02
N VAL A 114 6.44 -6.41 -4.28
CA VAL A 114 5.96 -5.79 -3.05
C VAL A 114 5.92 -4.29 -3.26
N VAL A 115 4.79 -3.68 -2.96
CA VAL A 115 4.55 -2.24 -3.00
C VAL A 115 4.22 -1.81 -1.58
N VAL A 116 4.91 -0.78 -1.09
CA VAL A 116 4.71 -0.25 0.26
C VAL A 116 4.45 1.23 0.18
N ALA A 117 3.38 1.68 0.84
CA ALA A 117 3.02 3.07 1.00
C ALA A 117 3.12 3.45 2.48
N THR A 118 3.64 4.65 2.75
CA THR A 118 3.76 5.19 4.11
C THR A 118 3.74 6.72 4.06
N GLN A 119 3.21 7.34 5.11
CA GLN A 119 3.20 8.78 5.31
C GLN A 119 4.30 9.26 6.27
N GLU A 120 4.81 8.36 7.13
CA GLU A 120 5.83 8.67 8.14
C GLU A 120 7.21 8.06 7.80
N PRO A 121 8.31 8.75 8.16
CA PRO A 121 9.68 8.29 7.87
C PRO A 121 10.15 7.19 8.83
N THR A 122 9.24 6.63 9.63
CA THR A 122 9.49 5.66 10.71
C THR A 122 9.77 4.25 10.18
N VAL A 123 9.54 4.00 8.89
CA VAL A 123 9.81 2.71 8.26
C VAL A 123 11.30 2.37 8.31
N SER A 124 11.60 1.12 8.66
CA SER A 124 12.97 0.62 8.76
C SER A 124 13.82 0.94 7.51
N PRO A 125 15.02 1.54 7.67
CA PRO A 125 15.97 1.76 6.57
C PRO A 125 16.31 0.51 5.75
N LYS A 126 16.25 -0.67 6.38
CA LYS A 126 16.47 -1.96 5.71
C LYS A 126 15.50 -2.16 4.55
N PHE A 127 14.28 -1.64 4.68
CA PHE A 127 13.25 -1.72 3.66
C PHE A 127 13.52 -0.75 2.51
N ILE A 128 13.80 0.52 2.84
CA ILE A 128 14.09 1.59 1.87
C ILE A 128 15.27 1.20 0.95
N ASN A 129 16.31 0.58 1.51
CA ASN A 129 17.49 0.15 0.77
C ASN A 129 17.21 -0.92 -0.29
N LEU A 130 16.14 -1.72 -0.13
CA LEU A 130 15.75 -2.78 -1.05
C LEU A 130 14.77 -2.31 -2.15
N CYS A 131 14.23 -1.10 -2.02
CA CYS A 131 13.34 -0.53 -3.03
C CYS A 131 14.10 -0.33 -4.36
N SER A 132 13.57 -0.94 -5.42
CA SER A 132 14.08 -0.76 -6.79
C SER A 132 13.60 0.54 -7.44
N MET A 133 12.44 1.02 -6.97
CA MET A 133 11.80 2.26 -7.37
C MET A 133 11.20 2.90 -6.12
N THR A 134 11.37 4.21 -5.98
CA THR A 134 10.78 4.99 -4.90
C THR A 134 10.10 6.21 -5.50
N PHE A 135 8.80 6.35 -5.22
CA PHE A 135 8.03 7.53 -5.57
C PHE A 135 7.94 8.41 -4.34
N VAL A 136 8.45 9.64 -4.46
CA VAL A 136 8.45 10.62 -3.38
C VAL A 136 7.42 11.70 -3.72
N HIS A 137 6.29 11.66 -3.01
CA HIS A 137 5.26 12.69 -3.11
C HIS A 137 5.62 13.93 -2.28
N GLY A 138 4.79 14.98 -2.37
CA GLY A 138 4.99 16.20 -1.60
C GLY A 138 4.91 15.96 -0.10
N PHE A 139 5.91 16.43 0.64
CA PHE A 139 5.95 16.44 2.10
C PHE A 139 6.70 17.68 2.59
N ASN A 140 6.47 18.06 3.84
CA ASN A 140 7.08 19.25 4.47
C ASN A 140 8.20 18.92 5.47
N SER A 141 8.36 17.66 5.86
CA SER A 141 9.30 17.23 6.90
C SER A 141 10.77 17.21 6.43
N PRO A 142 11.68 17.96 7.08
CA PRO A 142 13.12 17.86 6.81
C PRO A 142 13.71 16.49 7.19
N GLU A 143 13.13 15.82 8.20
CA GLU A 143 13.57 14.49 8.65
C GLU A 143 13.36 13.45 7.55
N TRP A 144 12.22 13.52 6.85
CA TRP A 144 11.97 12.71 5.65
C TRP A 144 13.07 12.89 4.62
N LEU A 145 13.45 14.14 4.33
CA LEU A 145 14.51 14.43 3.36
C LEU A 145 15.86 13.86 3.79
N ASP A 146 16.20 13.92 5.08
CA ASP A 146 17.43 13.34 5.60
C ASP A 146 17.45 11.81 5.48
N THR A 147 16.34 11.14 5.81
CA THR A 147 16.17 9.69 5.61
C THR A 147 16.31 9.30 4.13
N LEU A 148 15.69 10.06 3.22
CA LEU A 148 15.82 9.80 1.77
C LEU A 148 17.26 9.99 1.31
N ARG A 149 17.97 11.04 1.75
CA ARG A 149 19.39 11.28 1.41
C ARG A 149 20.30 10.14 1.85
N LYS A 150 20.03 9.55 3.03
CA LYS A 150 20.82 8.45 3.60
C LYS A 150 20.57 7.11 2.93
N HIS A 151 19.35 6.84 2.46
CA HIS A 151 18.92 5.50 2.04
C HIS A 151 18.60 5.35 0.55
N ILE A 152 18.37 6.46 -0.17
CA ILE A 152 18.08 6.43 -1.60
C ILE A 152 19.30 6.87 -2.39
N ALA A 153 19.81 5.95 -3.21
CA ALA A 153 20.87 6.24 -4.17
C ALA A 153 20.45 7.39 -5.10
N GLY A 154 21.26 8.44 -5.15
CA GLY A 154 21.01 9.64 -5.96
C GLY A 154 20.29 10.78 -5.22
N ALA A 155 19.60 10.52 -4.10
CA ALA A 155 18.90 11.58 -3.35
C ALA A 155 19.87 12.63 -2.77
N ALA A 156 21.04 12.21 -2.29
CA ALA A 156 22.10 13.13 -1.85
C ALA A 156 22.66 13.96 -3.02
N SER A 157 23.03 13.31 -4.13
CA SER A 157 23.54 13.99 -5.34
C SER A 157 22.55 15.03 -5.87
N VAL A 158 21.28 14.66 -5.97
CA VAL A 158 20.20 15.57 -6.40
C VAL A 158 20.09 16.76 -5.45
N ALA A 159 20.08 16.50 -4.14
CA ALA A 159 20.01 17.57 -3.16
C ALA A 159 21.18 18.56 -3.26
N GLU A 160 22.40 18.07 -3.50
CA GLU A 160 23.60 18.89 -3.72
C GLU A 160 23.52 19.69 -5.04
N GLU A 161 23.01 19.09 -6.12
CA GLU A 161 22.81 19.78 -7.40
C GLU A 161 21.86 20.97 -7.27
N PHE A 162 20.72 20.77 -6.60
CA PHE A 162 19.81 21.88 -6.29
C PHE A 162 20.52 22.96 -5.45
N GLN A 163 21.31 22.56 -4.45
CA GLN A 163 22.02 23.51 -3.60
C GLN A 163 23.08 24.32 -4.37
N LYS A 164 23.78 23.72 -5.33
CA LYS A 164 24.70 24.43 -6.24
C LYS A 164 23.98 25.47 -7.10
N SER A 165 22.71 25.22 -7.45
CA SER A 165 21.86 26.19 -8.16
C SER A 165 21.23 27.26 -7.24
N GLY A 166 21.57 27.27 -5.94
CA GLY A 166 21.01 28.19 -4.95
C GLY A 166 19.59 27.83 -4.48
N GLN A 167 19.13 26.61 -4.74
CA GLN A 167 17.77 26.15 -4.41
C GLN A 167 17.81 24.97 -3.43
N ARG A 168 16.78 24.80 -2.60
CA ARG A 168 16.67 23.62 -1.73
C ARG A 168 15.78 22.58 -2.41
N PHE A 169 16.25 21.34 -2.49
CA PHE A 169 15.44 20.25 -3.04
C PHE A 169 14.10 20.09 -2.29
N LEU A 170 14.07 20.37 -0.98
CA LEU A 170 12.84 20.38 -0.19
C LEU A 170 11.78 21.33 -0.77
N ASP A 171 12.17 22.52 -1.22
CA ASP A 171 11.23 23.52 -1.76
C ASP A 171 10.53 23.01 -3.03
N HIS A 172 11.19 22.13 -3.79
CA HIS A 172 10.61 21.47 -4.96
C HIS A 172 9.68 20.33 -4.59
N ILE A 173 10.01 19.58 -3.54
CA ILE A 173 9.15 18.52 -2.99
C ILE A 173 7.84 19.14 -2.48
N VAL A 174 7.93 20.22 -1.71
CA VAL A 174 6.77 20.93 -1.14
C VAL A 174 5.83 21.47 -2.23
N LYS A 175 6.37 21.84 -3.40
CA LYS A 175 5.60 22.36 -4.54
C LYS A 175 4.94 21.29 -5.42
N LEU A 176 5.10 20.01 -5.11
CA LEU A 176 4.45 18.93 -5.87
C LEU A 176 2.93 18.97 -5.66
N ASN A 177 2.18 18.92 -6.76
CA ASN A 177 0.72 18.82 -6.70
C ASN A 177 0.26 17.38 -6.44
N THR A 178 -1.02 17.19 -6.11
CA THR A 178 -1.63 15.86 -5.98
C THR A 178 -1.43 15.05 -7.27
N GLY A 179 -0.89 13.84 -7.12
CA GLY A 179 -0.55 12.95 -8.23
C GLY A 179 0.83 13.22 -8.86
N GLU A 180 1.54 14.28 -8.45
CA GLU A 180 2.93 14.50 -8.82
C GLU A 180 3.88 13.86 -7.79
N SER A 181 4.99 13.32 -8.27
CA SER A 181 6.04 12.74 -7.44
C SER A 181 7.42 12.85 -8.10
N PHE A 182 8.45 12.66 -7.30
CA PHE A 182 9.80 12.42 -7.77
C PHE A 182 10.09 10.92 -7.78
N LEU A 183 10.47 10.40 -8.94
CA LEU A 183 10.87 9.02 -9.12
C LEU A 183 12.38 8.88 -8.97
N PHE A 184 12.77 8.05 -8.00
CA PHE A 184 14.12 7.52 -7.86
C PHE A 184 14.11 6.05 -8.26
N SER A 185 15.00 5.65 -9.17
CA SER A 185 15.16 4.24 -9.52
C SER A 185 16.55 3.96 -10.06
N ARG A 186 17.16 2.90 -9.53
CA ARG A 186 18.49 2.45 -9.97
C ARG A 186 18.47 1.78 -11.34
N LEU A 187 17.33 1.19 -11.71
CA LEU A 187 17.19 0.32 -12.88
C LEU A 187 16.26 0.87 -13.96
N ALA A 188 15.59 2.01 -13.71
CA ALA A 188 14.75 2.63 -14.72
C ALA A 188 15.56 3.01 -15.97
N LEU A 189 15.14 2.49 -17.11
CA LEU A 189 15.59 2.91 -18.44
C LEU A 189 14.62 4.00 -18.90
N LEU A 190 15.15 5.19 -19.20
CA LEU A 190 14.35 6.34 -19.59
C LEU A 190 14.22 6.47 -21.11
N ASP A 191 15.30 6.17 -21.83
CA ASP A 191 15.39 6.44 -23.26
C ASP A 191 16.38 5.49 -23.93
N VAL A 192 16.44 5.53 -25.25
CA VAL A 192 17.44 4.85 -26.08
C VAL A 192 18.14 5.88 -26.95
N GLU A 193 19.32 6.31 -26.54
CA GLU A 193 20.16 7.23 -27.31
C GLU A 193 21.20 6.43 -28.10
N ASN A 194 21.28 6.63 -29.42
CA ASN A 194 22.23 5.95 -30.30
C ASN A 194 22.22 4.41 -30.16
N GLY A 195 21.03 3.82 -29.99
CA GLY A 195 20.86 2.36 -29.82
C GLY A 195 21.30 1.82 -28.45
N LYS A 196 21.67 2.68 -27.49
CA LYS A 196 22.03 2.29 -26.12
C LYS A 196 20.99 2.79 -25.12
N PRO A 197 20.52 1.94 -24.19
CA PRO A 197 19.53 2.36 -23.21
C PRO A 197 20.16 3.30 -22.16
N VAL A 198 19.53 4.47 -21.99
CA VAL A 198 19.91 5.48 -21.00
C VAL A 198 19.20 5.17 -19.68
N LYS A 199 19.99 4.95 -18.63
CA LYS A 199 19.48 4.72 -17.27
C LYS A 199 19.22 6.05 -16.56
N LEU A 200 18.21 6.07 -15.70
CA LEU A 200 17.96 7.17 -14.77
C LEU A 200 19.18 7.41 -13.85
N GLY A 201 19.81 6.33 -13.36
CA GLY A 201 21.02 6.39 -12.56
C GLY A 201 20.80 7.14 -11.24
N ALA A 202 21.70 8.07 -10.91
CA ALA A 202 21.61 8.90 -9.71
C ALA A 202 20.70 10.14 -9.88
N LYS A 203 20.06 10.30 -11.04
CA LYS A 203 19.18 11.42 -11.32
C LYS A 203 17.77 11.14 -10.79
N VAL A 204 16.99 12.21 -10.65
CA VAL A 204 15.56 12.14 -10.32
C VAL A 204 14.73 12.57 -11.53
N ARG A 205 13.54 12.01 -11.68
CA ARG A 205 12.56 12.49 -12.67
C ARG A 205 11.25 12.86 -11.99
N LYS A 206 10.67 13.97 -12.41
CA LYS A 206 9.28 14.29 -12.07
C LYS A 206 8.38 13.29 -12.78
N PHE A 207 7.52 12.63 -12.02
CA PHE A 207 6.55 11.65 -12.46
C PHE A 207 5.15 12.15 -12.12
N ARG A 208 4.17 11.82 -12.97
CA ARG A 208 2.77 12.14 -12.72
C ARG A 208 1.95 10.87 -12.82
N THR A 209 1.37 10.47 -11.69
CA THR A 209 0.42 9.37 -11.63
C THR A 209 -0.88 9.80 -12.31
N ARG A 210 -1.46 8.91 -13.12
CA ARG A 210 -2.77 9.14 -13.73
C ARG A 210 -3.82 9.45 -12.66
N GLN A 211 -4.80 10.28 -12.98
CA GLN A 211 -5.91 10.54 -12.07
C GLN A 211 -6.71 9.26 -11.81
N ARG A 212 -7.28 9.16 -10.60
CA ARG A 212 -8.19 8.07 -10.24
C ARG A 212 -9.45 8.22 -11.11
N LEU A 213 -9.72 7.22 -11.94
CA LEU A 213 -11.00 7.09 -12.64
C LEU A 213 -11.97 6.39 -11.68
N THR A 214 -12.45 7.14 -10.70
CA THR A 214 -13.50 6.67 -9.81
C THR A 214 -14.80 7.39 -10.15
N HIS A 215 -15.94 6.73 -9.95
CA HIS A 215 -17.26 7.31 -10.19
C HIS A 215 -17.45 8.64 -9.42
N ASP A 216 -16.77 8.79 -8.29
CA ASP A 216 -16.76 9.97 -7.43
C ASP A 216 -15.71 11.05 -7.79
N GLY A 217 -14.96 10.87 -8.88
CA GLY A 217 -13.93 11.81 -9.32
C GLY A 217 -12.73 11.92 -8.37
N GLY A 218 -12.53 10.94 -7.49
CA GLY A 218 -11.41 10.87 -6.55
C GLY A 218 -11.70 11.48 -5.19
N ARG A 219 -12.98 11.73 -4.87
CA ARG A 219 -13.40 12.20 -3.53
C ARG A 219 -13.39 11.05 -2.54
N SER A 220 -12.88 11.28 -1.33
CA SER A 220 -13.08 10.34 -0.22
C SER A 220 -14.56 10.33 0.16
N GLN A 221 -15.24 9.21 -0.02
CA GLN A 221 -16.60 9.00 0.48
C GLN A 221 -16.55 8.18 1.76
N ASN A 222 -17.27 8.61 2.79
CA ASN A 222 -17.47 7.81 3.99
C ASN A 222 -18.44 6.67 3.65
N ALA A 223 -18.15 5.46 4.10
CA ALA A 223 -18.94 4.26 3.81
C ALA A 223 -20.44 4.37 4.23
N THR A 224 -20.76 5.31 5.12
CA THR A 224 -22.14 5.60 5.55
C THR A 224 -23.00 6.33 4.52
N GLU A 225 -22.42 6.95 3.49
CA GLU A 225 -23.18 7.72 2.48
C GLU A 225 -23.75 6.84 1.35
N GLN A 226 -23.34 5.57 1.24
CA GLN A 226 -23.81 4.65 0.19
C GLN A 226 -25.06 3.82 0.55
N ALA A 227 -25.57 3.92 1.78
CA ALA A 227 -26.76 3.17 2.20
C ALA A 227 -28.10 3.68 1.59
N GLY A 228 -28.07 4.64 0.65
CA GLY A 228 -29.26 5.30 0.10
C GLY A 228 -29.59 5.00 -1.37
N LEU A 229 -28.74 4.30 -2.13
CA LEU A 229 -29.06 3.97 -3.53
C LEU A 229 -29.10 2.46 -3.75
N GLY A 230 -30.33 1.99 -3.94
CA GLY A 230 -30.68 0.60 -4.07
C GLY A 230 -29.96 -0.12 -5.21
N CYS A 231 -29.77 -1.41 -4.92
CA CYS A 231 -29.63 -2.51 -5.86
C CYS A 231 -30.39 -2.23 -7.18
N LEU A 232 -29.66 -2.00 -8.27
CA LEU A 232 -30.18 -2.14 -9.61
C LEU A 232 -29.36 -3.20 -10.36
N SER A 233 -30.12 -4.19 -10.78
CA SER A 233 -29.79 -5.45 -11.42
C SER A 233 -28.91 -5.34 -12.66
N ALA A 234 -28.21 -6.45 -12.90
CA ALA A 234 -27.63 -6.85 -14.18
C ALA A 234 -28.47 -6.51 -15.41
N ALA A 235 -27.83 -5.98 -16.46
CA ALA A 235 -28.14 -6.28 -17.87
C ALA A 235 -27.09 -5.64 -18.81
N GLY A 236 -26.59 -6.43 -19.77
CA GLY A 236 -26.27 -5.93 -21.10
C GLY A 236 -24.80 -5.82 -21.49
N CYS A 237 -24.26 -6.91 -22.07
CA CYS A 237 -23.30 -6.79 -23.17
C CYS A 237 -23.84 -5.83 -24.23
N GLY A 238 -22.98 -4.98 -24.78
CA GLY A 238 -23.28 -4.13 -25.93
C GLY A 238 -21.99 -3.65 -26.59
N GLU A 239 -21.79 -4.15 -27.80
CA GLU A 239 -20.76 -3.79 -28.78
C GLU A 239 -20.62 -2.27 -29.00
N ARG A 240 -19.44 -1.88 -29.50
CA ARG A 240 -19.15 -0.71 -30.35
C ARG A 240 -17.70 -0.95 -30.82
N ASP A 241 -17.46 -1.53 -31.99
CA ASP A 241 -17.57 -0.97 -33.34
C ASP A 241 -17.16 0.51 -33.48
N GLU A 242 -16.19 0.67 -34.40
CA GLU A 242 -15.50 1.86 -34.95
C GLU A 242 -14.38 2.53 -34.12
#